data_AF-A0A399HS44-F1
#
_entry.id   AF-A0A399HS44-F1
#
_cell.length_a   1.000
_cell.length_b   1.000
_cell.length_c   1.000
_cell.angle_alpha   90.00
_cell.angle_beta   90.00
_cell.angle_gamma   90.00
#
_symmetry.space_group_name_H-M   'P 1'
#
loop_
_entity.id
_entity.type
_entity.pdbx_description
1 polymer ?
#
loop_
_entity_poly.entity_id
_entity_poly.type
_entity_poly.pdbx_seq_one_letter_code
_entity_poly.pdbx_strand_id
1 'polypeptide(L)'
;MSAQADPAQRVAIGISFGNSYSSIAFTSGEGRAQVIANEDGDRQIPSTLSYVEGEELHGGQAKSQFVRNAKNTVAYFRDFLGQE
;
A
#
# COMPACT_ATOMS: atom_id res chain seq x y z
N MET A 1 -24.04 -19.99 2.31
CA MET A 1 -24.29 -19.36 0.99
C MET A 1 -23.64 -17.99 1.02
N SER A 2 -22.53 -17.81 0.32
CA SER A 2 -21.88 -16.50 0.19
C SER A 2 -22.80 -15.60 -0.62
N ALA A 3 -23.33 -14.54 -0.01
CA ALA A 3 -24.05 -13.51 -0.74
C ALA A 3 -23.09 -12.98 -1.81
N GLN A 4 -23.43 -13.23 -3.07
CA GLN A 4 -22.67 -12.76 -4.21
C GLN A 4 -22.79 -11.24 -4.21
N ALA A 5 -21.67 -10.56 -3.97
CA ALA A 5 -21.65 -9.11 -3.86
C ALA A 5 -22.16 -8.51 -5.18
N ASP A 6 -23.22 -7.70 -5.08
CA ASP A 6 -23.71 -6.88 -6.18
C ASP A 6 -22.54 -5.97 -6.63
N PRO A 7 -22.11 -6.01 -7.91
CA PRO A 7 -21.04 -5.15 -8.41
C PRO A 7 -21.35 -3.65 -8.26
N ALA A 8 -22.62 -3.26 -8.02
CA ALA A 8 -23.00 -1.89 -7.70
C ALA A 8 -22.78 -1.50 -6.22
N GLN A 9 -22.56 -2.47 -5.32
CA GLN A 9 -22.35 -2.21 -3.90
C GLN A 9 -20.90 -1.79 -3.64
N ARG A 10 -20.69 -0.47 -3.52
CA ARG A 10 -19.38 0.09 -3.18
C ARG A 10 -18.94 -0.35 -1.79
N VAL A 11 -17.71 -0.87 -1.70
CA VAL A 11 -17.03 -1.15 -0.42
C VAL A 11 -16.06 0.00 -0.15
N ALA A 12 -16.29 0.73 0.95
CA ALA A 12 -15.42 1.82 1.35
C ALA A 12 -14.23 1.32 2.18
N ILE A 13 -13.06 1.88 1.93
CA ILE A 13 -11.84 1.69 2.73
C ILE A 13 -11.23 3.04 3.07
N GLY A 14 -10.51 3.09 4.19
CA GLY A 14 -9.63 4.19 4.53
C GLY A 14 -8.22 3.91 4.01
N ILE A 15 -7.58 4.93 3.44
CA ILE A 15 -6.20 4.87 2.97
C ILE A 15 -5.43 5.97 3.71
N SER A 16 -4.36 5.58 4.40
CA SER A 16 -3.32 6.50 4.84
C SER A 16 -2.20 6.47 3.81
N PHE A 17 -1.96 7.59 3.13
CA PHE A 17 -0.90 7.72 2.13
C PHE A 17 0.18 8.68 2.64
N GLY A 18 1.13 8.12 3.38
CA GLY A 18 2.25 8.86 3.97
C GLY A 18 3.53 8.75 3.14
N ASN A 19 4.48 9.64 3.42
CA ASN A 19 5.71 9.71 2.66
C ASN A 19 6.66 8.52 2.91
N SER A 20 6.67 7.99 4.14
CA SER A 20 7.49 6.83 4.52
C SER A 20 6.71 5.51 4.48
N TYR A 21 5.46 5.53 4.98
CA TYR A 21 4.60 4.37 5.09
C TYR A 21 3.16 4.72 4.74
N SER A 22 2.45 3.71 4.25
CA SER A 22 1.03 3.72 3.96
C SER A 22 0.33 2.60 4.71
N SER A 23 -0.99 2.71 4.84
CA SER A 23 -1.83 1.67 5.42
C SER A 23 -3.25 1.74 4.88
N ILE A 24 -3.93 0.60 4.97
CA ILE A 24 -5.32 0.45 4.54
C ILE A 24 -6.16 -0.06 5.71
N ALA A 25 -7.38 0.44 5.84
CA ALA A 25 -8.30 0.05 6.90
C ALA A 25 -9.75 -0.01 6.39
N PHE A 26 -10.59 -0.75 7.08
CA PHE A 26 -12.04 -0.80 6.83
C PHE A 26 -12.81 -0.75 8.14
N THR A 27 -14.11 -0.47 8.06
CA THR A 27 -15.00 -0.54 9.22
C THR A 27 -15.65 -1.93 9.25
N SER A 28 -15.46 -2.66 10.36
CA SER A 28 -16.09 -3.96 10.55
C SER A 28 -17.60 -3.83 10.72
N GLY A 29 -18.34 -4.96 10.63
CA GLY A 29 -19.78 -4.98 10.89
C GLY A 29 -20.18 -4.52 12.30
N GLU A 30 -19.23 -4.50 13.25
CA GLU A 30 -19.41 -3.99 14.61
C GLU A 30 -19.14 -2.47 14.73
N GLY A 31 -18.89 -1.78 13.61
CA GLY A 31 -18.59 -0.35 13.59
C GLY A 31 -17.17 0.02 14.04
N ARG A 32 -16.26 -0.94 14.14
CA ARG A 32 -14.86 -0.71 14.57
C ARG A 32 -13.93 -0.63 13.37
N ALA A 33 -12.99 0.31 13.39
CA ALA A 33 -11.93 0.38 12.39
C ALA A 33 -10.95 -0.79 12.57
N GLN A 34 -10.62 -1.48 11.47
CA GLN A 34 -9.63 -2.55 11.43
C GLN A 34 -8.61 -2.28 10.32
N VAL A 35 -7.33 -2.37 10.66
CA VAL A 35 -6.22 -2.21 9.72
C VAL A 35 -5.97 -3.54 9.02
N ILE A 36 -5.85 -3.50 7.70
CA ILE A 36 -5.62 -4.66 6.84
C ILE A 36 -4.11 -4.89 6.71
N ALA A 37 -3.68 -6.14 6.81
CA ALA A 37 -2.31 -6.55 6.54
C ALA A 37 -2.14 -6.89 5.05
N ASN A 38 -0.98 -6.59 4.47
CA ASN A 38 -0.63 -7.03 3.12
C ASN A 38 -0.24 -8.53 3.09
N GLU A 39 0.19 -9.02 1.93
CA GLU A 39 0.68 -10.39 1.73
C GLU A 39 1.87 -10.78 2.62
N ASP A 40 2.69 -9.81 3.03
CA ASP A 40 3.84 -10.00 3.93
C ASP A 40 3.43 -9.96 5.42
N GLY A 41 2.16 -9.68 5.72
CA GLY A 41 1.66 -9.50 7.09
C GLY A 41 1.85 -8.10 7.67
N ASP A 42 2.36 -7.16 6.88
CA ASP A 42 2.62 -5.78 7.30
C ASP A 42 1.33 -4.94 7.29
N ARG A 43 1.14 -4.19 8.37
CA ARG A 43 0.07 -3.18 8.50
C ARG A 43 0.58 -1.75 8.31
N GLN A 44 1.91 -1.57 8.31
CA GLN A 44 2.60 -0.35 7.95
C GLN A 44 3.46 -0.67 6.73
N ILE A 45 2.92 -0.39 5.55
CA ILE A 45 3.50 -0.82 4.28
C ILE A 45 4.42 0.32 3.80
N PRO A 46 5.73 0.09 3.56
CA PRO A 46 6.60 1.14 3.05
C PRO A 46 6.04 1.79 1.77
N SER A 47 6.03 3.12 1.72
CA SER A 47 5.66 3.89 0.52
C SER A 47 6.84 3.91 -0.45
N THR A 48 7.16 2.73 -1.00
CA THR A 48 8.35 2.51 -1.83
C THR A 48 8.02 1.57 -2.98
N LEU A 49 8.54 1.89 -4.15
CA LEU A 49 8.48 1.07 -5.36
C LEU A 49 9.90 0.78 -5.82
N SER A 50 10.15 -0.42 -6.36
CA SER A 50 11.41 -0.78 -6.99
C SER A 50 11.14 -1.58 -8.24
N TYR A 51 11.83 -1.28 -9.33
CA TYR A 51 11.74 -2.04 -10.57
C TYR A 51 12.97 -2.92 -10.74
N VAL A 52 12.78 -4.24 -10.86
CA VAL A 52 13.84 -5.25 -10.99
C VAL A 52 13.52 -6.13 -12.18
N GLU A 53 14.38 -6.12 -13.21
CA GLU A 53 14.24 -6.97 -14.41
C GLU A 53 12.86 -6.88 -15.12
N GLY A 54 12.18 -5.74 -14.99
CA GLY A 54 10.86 -5.50 -15.58
C GLY A 54 9.69 -5.81 -14.64
N GLU A 55 9.94 -6.35 -13.45
CA GLU A 55 8.94 -6.57 -12.41
C GLU A 55 8.87 -5.36 -11.46
N GLU A 56 7.65 -5.03 -11.01
CA GLU A 56 7.40 -4.01 -9.99
C GLU A 56 7.31 -4.66 -8.61
N LEU A 57 8.22 -4.26 -7.72
CA LEU A 57 8.18 -4.57 -6.29
C LEU A 57 7.61 -3.36 -5.55
N HIS A 58 6.89 -3.61 -4.46
CA HIS A 58 6.37 -2.58 -3.57
C HIS A 58 6.59 -2.94 -2.09
N GLY A 59 6.30 -2.02 -1.19
CA GLY A 59 6.31 -2.28 0.25
C GLY A 59 7.67 -2.74 0.80
N GLY A 60 7.65 -3.76 1.65
CA GLY A 60 8.85 -4.31 2.29
C GLY A 60 9.87 -4.85 1.28
N GLN A 61 9.38 -5.50 0.23
CA GLN A 61 10.22 -6.05 -0.84
C GLN A 61 10.96 -4.94 -1.60
N ALA A 62 10.27 -3.86 -1.98
CA ALA A 62 10.90 -2.72 -2.63
C ALA A 62 11.92 -2.01 -1.71
N LYS A 63 11.58 -1.84 -0.42
CA LYS A 63 12.48 -1.23 0.55
C LYS A 63 13.79 -2.01 0.70
N SER A 64 13.76 -3.34 0.57
CA SER A 64 14.99 -4.17 0.62
C SER A 64 15.99 -3.86 -0.50
N GLN A 65 15.51 -3.26 -1.60
CA GLN A 65 16.31 -2.94 -2.78
C GLN A 65 17.09 -1.62 -2.68
N PHE A 66 16.88 -0.80 -1.63
CA PHE A 66 17.51 0.51 -1.48
C PHE A 66 19.03 0.52 -1.66
N VAL A 67 19.71 -0.51 -1.16
CA VAL A 67 21.19 -0.56 -1.21
C VAL A 67 21.67 -1.11 -2.56
N ARG A 68 21.03 -2.16 -3.08
CA ARG A 68 21.51 -2.90 -4.24
C ARG A 68 21.00 -2.36 -5.58
N ASN A 69 19.84 -1.71 -5.58
CA ASN A 69 19.15 -1.20 -6.77
C ASN A 69 18.64 0.23 -6.56
N ALA A 70 19.44 1.08 -5.89
CA ALA A 70 19.06 2.44 -5.51
C ALA A 70 18.52 3.29 -6.67
N LYS A 71 19.12 3.16 -7.86
CA LYS A 71 18.74 3.96 -9.04
C LYS A 71 17.34 3.65 -9.57
N ASN A 72 16.83 2.44 -9.33
CA ASN A 72 15.50 2.01 -9.78
C ASN A 72 14.53 1.82 -8.60
N THR A 73 14.88 2.35 -7.42
CA THR A 73 14.05 2.33 -6.21
C THR A 73 13.61 3.75 -5.87
N VAL A 74 12.30 3.97 -5.76
CA VAL A 74 11.69 5.28 -5.51
C VAL A 74 10.97 5.25 -4.17
N ALA A 75 11.27 6.24 -3.31
CA ALA A 75 10.64 6.43 -2.00
C ALA A 75 10.53 7.92 -1.68
N TYR A 76 9.78 8.25 -0.63
CA TYR A 76 9.59 9.63 -0.17
C TYR A 76 9.01 10.56 -1.26
N PHE A 77 8.22 10.00 -2.17
CA PHE A 77 7.68 10.71 -3.33
C PHE A 77 6.34 11.41 -3.04
N ARG A 78 5.65 11.07 -1.94
CA ARG A 78 4.28 11.54 -1.66
C ARG A 78 4.24 13.06 -1.63
N ASP A 79 5.18 13.68 -0.93
CA ASP A 79 5.18 15.14 -0.74
C ASP A 79 5.60 15.91 -2.01
N PHE A 80 6.16 15.23 -3.02
CA PHE A 80 6.47 15.81 -4.34
C PHE A 80 5.27 15.84 -5.29
N LEU A 81 4.19 15.11 -4.97
CA LEU A 81 3.00 15.08 -5.82
C LEU A 81 2.38 16.48 -5.94
N GLY A 82 2.27 16.97 -7.17
CA GLY A 82 1.68 18.28 -7.47
C GLY A 82 2.60 19.48 -7.21
N GLN A 83 3.89 19.27 -6.94
CA GLN A 83 4.90 20.34 -6.99
C GLN A 83 5.22 20.72 -8.45
N GLU A 84 5.64 21.96 -8.67
CA GLU A 84 5.96 22.53 -9.99
C GLU A 84 7.20 21.91 -10.65
#